data_AF-A0A9X3MVA2-F1
#
_entry.id   AF-A0A9X3MVA2-F1
#
_cell.length_a   1.000
_cell.length_b   1.000
_cell.length_c   1.000
_cell.angle_alpha   90.00
_cell.angle_beta   90.00
_cell.angle_gamma   90.00
#
_symmetry.space_group_name_H-M   'P 1'
#
loop_
_entity.id
_entity.type
_entity.pdbx_description
1 polymer ?
#
loop_
_entity_poly.entity_id
_entity_poly.type
_entity_poly.pdbx_seq_one_letter_code
_entity_poly.pdbx_strand_id
1 'polypeptide(L)'
;MTLVARVTFLVLVGASFSAFFVAQRLKSTPPYIEAASVDRYFSPNGDGQRDVNQFSITLRVADDATVDVVNLDGDRVKRLAENVAVQRYRPLRLKWDGTDDAGGRVPDGRYRLRVAMRNEGRSATIQKTMTVDTKAPDPVACIGFKCSDTKHMGNVISQGDRRVLIYVRGVSRFPTRFSLYRTDEGKPRKIADLPPLKGGFNRKVWDGLVDGKPLPPGTYLVQVRVRDTARNVGVSPAEFAVGAIRGRPGITVRGLAAQPPLRPVTEGQRVEVHVDARGAAYRWRVRRVGDSAVRKRGTETAPVLAFRAPKGPSGVYLLELRAGRWHTTVPFLVQAEKRSSVLVVVPAVSWLGTDKVDDRPFDGLPNTLTDGGTVRWPRAFVGDDGLPAGFATQIAPLLVFLDRQRIRYDLTSDLDLDLTRNPRASDRPGVLFAGSERWITRTLAKRLRRYVTDGGHVALFGGDTMLRGVRLRVFDAEDSGTLSRATQPTSTDPFGARIGKTRTLAAPATLSQFDGSTEYGLMEGANDLPGFKVLQESTLVDGKADLASVGQPLTPEEEAASVSSGKDPREIRPALAATQLGKGVVIRVGLPEWTSKLADSNVSQVTRNIIDILRGVQPRIRSTK
;
A
#
# COMPACT_ATOMS: atom_id res chain seq x y z
N MET A 1 -71.70 23.79 58.56
CA MET A 1 -71.85 22.61 57.68
C MET A 1 -73.09 21.87 58.11
N THR A 2 -74.05 21.68 57.20
CA THR A 2 -75.28 20.92 57.43
C THR A 2 -74.93 19.44 57.69
N LEU A 3 -75.74 18.73 58.48
CA LEU A 3 -75.55 17.30 58.77
C LEU A 3 -75.39 16.49 57.46
N VAL A 4 -76.17 16.86 56.44
CA VAL A 4 -76.12 16.28 55.09
C VAL A 4 -74.73 16.42 54.47
N ALA A 5 -74.12 17.61 54.49
CA ALA A 5 -72.78 17.83 53.92
C ALA A 5 -71.69 16.99 54.60
N ARG A 6 -71.78 16.77 55.92
CA ARG A 6 -70.82 15.91 56.66
C ARG A 6 -70.98 14.45 56.31
N VAL A 7 -72.23 13.97 56.19
CA VAL A 7 -72.52 12.59 55.78
C VAL A 7 -72.07 12.36 54.34
N THR A 8 -72.38 13.26 53.41
CA THR A 8 -71.94 13.15 52.01
C THR A 8 -70.42 13.14 51.89
N PHE A 9 -69.71 14.00 52.63
CA PHE A 9 -68.25 14.01 52.65
C PHE A 9 -67.65 12.70 53.18
N LEU A 10 -68.18 12.17 54.30
CA LEU A 10 -67.72 10.89 54.85
C LEU A 10 -67.96 9.73 53.90
N VAL A 11 -69.10 9.71 53.20
CA VAL A 11 -69.40 8.70 52.16
C VAL A 11 -68.42 8.81 50.99
N LEU A 12 -68.12 10.02 50.52
CA LEU A 12 -67.18 10.25 49.42
C LEU A 12 -65.75 9.86 49.78
N VAL A 13 -65.31 10.19 51.00
CA VAL A 13 -64.00 9.78 51.52
C VAL A 13 -63.94 8.26 51.65
N GLY A 14 -64.97 7.63 52.23
CA GLY A 14 -65.06 6.17 52.35
C GLY A 14 -65.06 5.45 51.00
N ALA A 15 -65.80 5.96 50.01
CA ALA A 15 -65.83 5.45 48.65
C ALA A 15 -64.47 5.62 47.95
N SER A 16 -63.82 6.77 48.11
CA SER A 16 -62.50 7.04 47.53
C SER A 16 -61.41 6.14 48.14
N PHE A 17 -61.46 5.92 49.45
CA PHE A 17 -60.55 5.02 50.15
C PHE A 17 -60.77 3.56 49.70
N SER A 18 -62.04 3.14 49.57
CA SER A 18 -62.39 1.81 49.06
C SER A 18 -61.92 1.63 47.62
N ALA A 19 -62.14 2.62 46.74
CA ALA A 19 -61.66 2.61 45.37
C ALA A 19 -60.13 2.56 45.29
N PHE A 20 -59.42 3.28 46.16
CA PHE A 20 -57.96 3.24 46.26
C PHE A 20 -57.45 1.85 46.67
N PHE A 21 -58.08 1.21 47.67
CA PHE A 21 -57.72 -0.15 48.08
C PHE A 21 -58.05 -1.19 47.01
N VAL A 22 -59.16 -1.06 46.31
CA VAL A 22 -59.50 -1.91 45.16
C VAL A 22 -58.46 -1.71 44.04
N ALA A 23 -58.09 -0.47 43.72
CA ALA A 23 -57.08 -0.15 42.72
C ALA A 23 -55.67 -0.64 43.13
N GLN A 24 -55.29 -0.52 44.40
CA GLN A 24 -54.05 -1.06 44.96
C GLN A 24 -54.03 -2.60 44.90
N ARG A 25 -55.13 -3.26 45.29
CA ARG A 25 -55.25 -4.73 45.21
C ARG A 25 -55.20 -5.25 43.78
N LEU A 26 -55.80 -4.52 42.83
CA LEU A 26 -55.69 -4.80 41.40
C LEU A 26 -54.25 -4.59 40.90
N LYS A 27 -53.56 -3.54 41.36
CA LYS A 27 -52.13 -3.30 41.07
C LYS A 27 -51.17 -4.30 41.73
N SER A 28 -51.55 -4.87 42.88
CA SER A 28 -50.73 -5.82 43.66
C SER A 28 -51.06 -7.29 43.36
N THR A 29 -52.02 -7.56 42.45
CA THR A 29 -52.28 -8.92 41.98
C THR A 29 -51.08 -9.36 41.14
N PRO A 30 -50.39 -10.47 41.48
CA PRO A 30 -49.24 -10.90 40.71
C PRO A 30 -49.64 -11.19 39.25
N PRO A 31 -48.78 -10.91 38.26
CA PRO A 31 -49.13 -11.11 36.87
C PRO A 31 -49.52 -12.58 36.61
N TYR A 32 -50.64 -12.79 35.92
CA TYR A 32 -51.14 -14.12 35.53
C TYR A 32 -50.20 -14.87 34.58
N ILE A 33 -49.32 -14.11 33.92
CA ILE A 33 -48.36 -14.58 32.92
C ILE A 33 -46.97 -14.17 33.40
N GLU A 34 -46.09 -15.15 33.57
CA GLU A 34 -44.69 -14.92 33.91
C GLU A 34 -43.81 -15.30 32.72
N ALA A 35 -42.95 -14.38 32.29
CA ALA A 35 -41.99 -14.61 31.22
C ALA A 35 -40.57 -14.66 31.79
N ALA A 36 -39.92 -15.82 31.66
CA ALA A 36 -38.57 -16.06 32.14
C ALA A 36 -37.59 -16.19 30.98
N SER A 37 -36.29 -16.00 31.28
CA SER A 37 -35.17 -16.20 30.35
C SER A 37 -35.17 -15.36 29.06
N VAL A 38 -36.11 -14.44 28.88
CA VAL A 38 -36.11 -13.53 27.72
C VAL A 38 -34.79 -12.72 27.68
N ASP A 39 -33.99 -12.94 26.64
CA ASP A 39 -32.77 -12.17 26.42
C ASP A 39 -33.13 -10.75 25.97
N ARG A 40 -32.48 -9.76 26.59
CA ARG A 40 -32.74 -8.35 26.26
C ARG A 40 -32.19 -7.94 24.90
N TYR A 41 -31.11 -8.59 24.44
CA TYR A 41 -30.42 -8.31 23.18
C TYR A 41 -30.01 -9.62 22.52
N PHE A 42 -30.32 -9.77 21.25
CA PHE A 42 -29.89 -10.89 20.41
C PHE A 42 -29.71 -10.39 18.96
N SER A 43 -28.86 -11.07 18.19
CA SER A 43 -28.39 -10.66 16.87
C SER A 43 -28.63 -11.82 15.90
N PRO A 44 -29.80 -11.93 15.24
CA PRO A 44 -30.14 -13.02 14.33
C PRO A 44 -29.39 -12.92 13.00
N ASN A 45 -28.06 -12.84 13.04
CA ASN A 45 -27.19 -12.57 11.88
C ASN A 45 -26.67 -13.84 11.20
N GLY A 46 -26.81 -15.02 11.84
CA GLY A 46 -26.39 -16.33 11.35
C GLY A 46 -24.96 -16.71 11.74
N ASP A 47 -24.31 -15.99 12.67
CA ASP A 47 -22.94 -16.25 13.12
C ASP A 47 -22.83 -17.26 14.29
N GLY A 48 -23.97 -17.80 14.75
CA GLY A 48 -24.09 -18.75 15.85
C GLY A 48 -24.09 -18.10 17.24
N GLN A 49 -23.88 -16.79 17.37
CA GLN A 49 -23.88 -16.08 18.64
C GLN A 49 -25.15 -15.26 18.82
N ARG A 50 -26.00 -15.71 19.75
CA ARG A 50 -27.28 -15.04 20.08
C ARG A 50 -28.17 -14.83 18.84
N ASP A 51 -28.17 -15.80 17.92
CA ASP A 51 -29.09 -15.77 16.79
C ASP A 51 -30.56 -16.01 17.19
N VAL A 52 -30.76 -16.68 18.33
CA VAL A 52 -32.08 -17.10 18.80
C VAL A 52 -32.28 -16.65 20.24
N ASN A 53 -33.40 -16.00 20.50
CA ASN A 53 -33.89 -15.72 21.84
C ASN A 53 -34.72 -16.90 22.34
N GLN A 54 -34.31 -17.51 23.46
CA GLN A 54 -35.02 -18.63 24.07
C GLN A 54 -35.65 -18.17 25.37
N PHE A 55 -36.96 -18.35 25.49
CA PHE A 55 -37.70 -17.91 26.67
C PHE A 55 -38.79 -18.89 27.02
N SER A 56 -39.29 -18.79 28.25
CA SER A 56 -40.45 -19.55 28.67
C SER A 56 -41.55 -18.64 29.19
N ILE A 57 -42.78 -19.07 28.97
CA ILE A 57 -43.98 -18.43 29.47
C ILE A 57 -44.65 -19.42 30.42
N THR A 58 -44.97 -18.97 31.62
CA THR A 58 -45.67 -19.78 32.63
C THR A 58 -46.99 -19.11 32.97
N LEU A 59 -48.07 -19.88 32.90
CA LEU A 59 -49.41 -19.42 33.27
C LEU A 59 -49.75 -19.88 34.69
N ARG A 60 -50.40 -19.01 35.47
CA ARG A 60 -50.88 -19.35 36.82
C ARG A 60 -52.17 -20.17 36.83
N VAL A 61 -52.85 -20.25 35.70
CA VAL A 61 -54.06 -21.03 35.43
C VAL A 61 -53.79 -21.82 34.15
N ALA A 62 -54.33 -23.04 34.04
CA ALA A 62 -54.22 -23.80 32.81
C ALA A 62 -55.10 -23.17 31.72
N ASP A 63 -54.55 -22.94 30.53
CA ASP A 63 -55.29 -22.33 29.41
C ASP A 63 -54.65 -22.71 28.06
N ASP A 64 -55.39 -22.51 26.98
CA ASP A 64 -54.88 -22.56 25.61
C ASP A 64 -54.30 -21.19 25.25
N ALA A 65 -52.98 -21.15 25.06
CA ALA A 65 -52.24 -19.92 24.83
C ALA A 65 -51.89 -19.73 23.36
N THR A 66 -52.12 -18.51 22.86
CA THR A 66 -51.52 -18.03 21.61
C THR A 66 -50.47 -16.98 21.96
N VAL A 67 -49.25 -17.15 21.44
CA VAL A 67 -48.11 -16.30 21.75
C VAL A 67 -47.59 -15.64 20.49
N ASP A 68 -47.66 -14.31 20.47
CA ASP A 68 -47.19 -13.46 19.39
C ASP A 68 -45.95 -12.67 19.82
N VAL A 69 -45.03 -12.43 18.89
CA VAL A 69 -44.08 -11.32 18.97
C VAL A 69 -44.73 -10.09 18.36
N VAL A 70 -44.65 -8.96 19.06
CA VAL A 70 -45.17 -7.66 18.62
C VAL A 70 -44.09 -6.59 18.63
N ASN A 71 -44.19 -5.60 17.75
CA ASN A 71 -43.33 -4.39 17.78
C ASN A 71 -43.75 -3.47 18.95
N LEU A 72 -43.14 -2.28 19.06
CA LEU A 72 -43.51 -1.32 20.12
C LEU A 72 -44.87 -0.65 19.91
N ASP A 73 -45.34 -0.59 18.65
CA ASP A 73 -46.63 -0.03 18.27
C ASP A 73 -47.79 -1.01 18.51
N GLY A 74 -47.48 -2.29 18.76
CA GLY A 74 -48.43 -3.36 19.09
C GLY A 74 -48.79 -4.26 17.91
N ASP A 75 -48.20 -4.02 16.74
CA ASP A 75 -48.42 -4.83 15.54
C ASP A 75 -47.80 -6.21 15.71
N ARG A 76 -48.51 -7.23 15.23
CA ARG A 76 -48.07 -8.62 15.27
C ARG A 76 -46.99 -8.84 14.20
N VAL A 77 -45.85 -9.36 14.63
CA VAL A 77 -44.68 -9.61 13.78
C VAL A 77 -44.54 -11.09 13.47
N LYS A 78 -44.69 -11.95 14.49
CA LYS A 78 -44.63 -13.40 14.33
C LYS A 78 -45.52 -14.12 15.33
N ARG A 79 -46.20 -15.18 14.92
CA ARG A 79 -46.83 -16.13 15.84
C ARG A 79 -45.86 -17.25 16.18
N LEU A 80 -45.62 -17.45 17.48
CA LEU A 80 -44.70 -18.47 17.99
C LEU A 80 -45.43 -19.75 18.43
N ALA A 81 -46.67 -19.60 18.88
CA ALA A 81 -47.54 -20.70 19.30
C ALA A 81 -49.00 -20.30 19.06
N GLU A 82 -49.82 -21.25 18.63
CA GLU A 82 -51.25 -21.05 18.39
C GLU A 82 -52.05 -22.10 19.15
N ASN A 83 -52.96 -21.66 20.02
CA ASN A 83 -53.89 -22.51 20.79
C ASN A 83 -53.19 -23.72 21.46
N VAL A 84 -52.03 -23.49 22.05
CA VAL A 84 -51.26 -24.54 22.73
C VAL A 84 -51.74 -24.67 24.17
N ALA A 85 -52.17 -25.85 24.58
CA ALA A 85 -52.56 -26.13 25.96
C ALA A 85 -51.35 -25.99 26.91
N VAL A 86 -51.40 -25.02 27.81
CA VAL A 86 -50.37 -24.77 28.83
C VAL A 86 -50.93 -25.12 30.20
N GLN A 87 -50.30 -26.09 30.87
CA GLN A 87 -50.67 -26.47 32.23
C GLN A 87 -50.27 -25.40 33.25
N ARG A 88 -51.05 -25.29 34.32
CA ARG A 88 -50.77 -24.40 35.46
C ARG A 88 -49.35 -24.62 36.00
N TYR A 89 -48.59 -23.53 36.12
CA TYR A 89 -47.20 -23.50 36.57
C TYR A 89 -46.20 -24.32 35.73
N ARG A 90 -46.59 -24.82 34.55
CA ARG A 90 -45.68 -25.52 33.65
C ARG A 90 -45.17 -24.57 32.57
N PRO A 91 -43.85 -24.40 32.41
CA PRO A 91 -43.29 -23.45 31.44
C PRO A 91 -43.47 -23.94 30.00
N LEU A 92 -44.12 -23.13 29.17
CA LEU A 92 -44.10 -23.27 27.71
C LEU A 92 -42.79 -22.67 27.18
N ARG A 93 -41.90 -23.51 26.66
CA ARG A 93 -40.62 -23.07 26.07
C ARG A 93 -40.83 -22.65 24.63
N LEU A 94 -40.38 -21.45 24.30
CA LEU A 94 -40.48 -20.84 22.98
C LEU A 94 -39.12 -20.33 22.54
N LYS A 95 -38.95 -20.23 21.23
CA LYS A 95 -37.77 -19.66 20.61
C LYS A 95 -38.19 -18.68 19.53
N TRP A 96 -37.45 -17.58 19.42
CA TRP A 96 -37.60 -16.64 18.33
C TRP A 96 -36.24 -16.34 17.72
N ASP A 97 -36.15 -16.56 16.42
CA ASP A 97 -35.00 -16.41 15.54
C ASP A 97 -34.95 -15.03 14.87
N GLY A 98 -35.79 -14.07 15.29
CA GLY A 98 -35.81 -12.73 14.72
C GLY A 98 -36.42 -12.65 13.32
N THR A 99 -37.22 -13.64 12.91
CA THR A 99 -37.98 -13.58 11.65
C THR A 99 -39.45 -13.22 11.88
N ASP A 100 -40.13 -12.79 10.82
CA ASP A 100 -41.58 -12.61 10.76
C ASP A 100 -42.29 -13.92 10.33
N ASP A 101 -43.61 -13.88 10.16
CA ASP A 101 -44.40 -15.04 9.68
C ASP A 101 -44.06 -15.47 8.25
N ALA A 102 -43.55 -14.55 7.40
CA ALA A 102 -43.11 -14.86 6.05
C ALA A 102 -41.69 -15.48 6.03
N GLY A 103 -41.04 -15.57 7.19
CA GLY A 103 -39.65 -16.05 7.32
C GLY A 103 -38.60 -14.99 7.02
N GLY A 104 -39.00 -13.74 6.75
CA GLY A 104 -38.08 -12.62 6.55
C GLY A 104 -37.51 -12.13 7.88
N ARG A 105 -36.26 -11.63 7.90
CA ARG A 105 -35.68 -11.02 9.11
C ARG A 105 -36.38 -9.71 9.42
N VAL A 106 -36.74 -9.53 10.69
CA VAL A 106 -37.37 -8.29 11.16
C VAL A 106 -36.35 -7.15 11.26
N PRO A 107 -36.76 -5.88 11.14
CA PRO A 107 -35.86 -4.75 11.34
C PRO A 107 -35.23 -4.73 12.74
N ASP A 108 -34.01 -4.20 12.84
CA ASP A 108 -33.39 -3.90 14.14
C ASP A 108 -34.32 -2.98 14.95
N GLY A 109 -34.62 -3.36 16.18
CA GLY A 109 -35.69 -2.71 16.94
C GLY A 109 -36.05 -3.44 18.22
N ARG A 110 -37.04 -2.90 18.94
CA ARG A 110 -37.53 -3.46 20.20
C ARG A 110 -38.87 -4.17 19.97
N TYR A 111 -38.98 -5.35 20.56
CA TYR A 111 -40.12 -6.23 20.44
C TYR A 111 -40.58 -6.71 21.82
N ARG A 112 -41.84 -7.12 21.92
CA ARG A 112 -42.44 -7.68 23.13
C ARG A 112 -43.19 -8.98 22.79
N LEU A 113 -43.56 -9.71 23.83
CA LEU A 113 -44.42 -10.87 23.70
C LEU A 113 -45.84 -10.48 24.08
N ARG A 114 -46.81 -10.81 23.23
CA ARG A 114 -48.24 -10.73 23.53
C ARG A 114 -48.78 -12.14 23.68
N VAL A 115 -49.42 -12.41 24.80
CA VAL A 115 -49.98 -13.73 25.13
C VAL A 115 -51.49 -13.57 25.24
N ALA A 116 -52.23 -14.28 24.39
CA ALA A 116 -53.68 -14.41 24.47
C ALA A 116 -54.04 -15.74 25.14
N MET A 117 -54.89 -15.68 26.14
CA MET A 117 -55.40 -16.79 26.95
C MET A 117 -56.86 -17.00 26.55
N ARG A 118 -57.14 -18.12 25.86
CA ARG A 118 -58.40 -18.32 25.13
C ARG A 118 -59.58 -18.51 26.08
N ASN A 119 -59.47 -19.41 27.05
CA ASN A 119 -60.57 -19.73 27.97
C ASN A 119 -60.86 -18.57 28.93
N GLU A 120 -59.82 -17.81 29.28
CA GLU A 120 -59.95 -16.61 30.09
C GLU A 120 -60.41 -15.36 29.31
N GLY A 121 -60.48 -15.44 27.97
CA GLY A 121 -60.98 -14.35 27.11
C GLY A 121 -60.16 -13.05 27.16
N ARG A 122 -58.85 -13.13 27.48
CA ARG A 122 -57.99 -11.94 27.67
C ARG A 122 -56.61 -12.09 27.04
N SER A 123 -55.97 -10.96 26.78
CA SER A 123 -54.57 -10.92 26.33
C SER A 123 -53.74 -9.94 27.16
N ALA A 124 -52.45 -10.23 27.29
CA ALA A 124 -51.51 -9.35 27.96
C ALA A 124 -50.20 -9.23 27.18
N THR A 125 -49.68 -8.00 27.09
CA THR A 125 -48.36 -7.75 26.54
C THR A 125 -47.34 -7.67 27.66
N ILE A 126 -46.37 -8.58 27.63
CA ILE A 126 -45.27 -8.66 28.58
C ILE A 126 -44.38 -7.42 28.38
N GLN A 127 -44.14 -6.67 29.46
CA GLN A 127 -43.39 -5.41 29.40
C GLN A 127 -41.89 -5.60 29.15
N LYS A 128 -41.35 -6.80 29.40
CA LYS A 128 -39.96 -7.14 29.12
C LYS A 128 -39.73 -7.11 27.61
N THR A 129 -38.82 -6.24 27.16
CA THR A 129 -38.50 -6.07 25.74
C THR A 129 -37.32 -6.92 25.30
N MET A 130 -37.42 -7.47 24.09
CA MET A 130 -36.34 -8.08 23.32
C MET A 130 -35.85 -7.07 22.30
N THR A 131 -34.54 -6.89 22.15
CA THR A 131 -33.96 -5.99 21.15
C THR A 131 -33.26 -6.84 20.09
N VAL A 132 -33.69 -6.72 18.84
CA VAL A 132 -32.99 -7.23 17.66
C VAL A 132 -31.98 -6.16 17.26
N ASP A 133 -30.70 -6.54 17.22
CA ASP A 133 -29.61 -5.66 16.80
C ASP A 133 -28.59 -6.49 16.03
N THR A 134 -28.53 -6.28 14.73
CA THR A 134 -27.64 -7.02 13.81
C THR A 134 -26.47 -6.16 13.33
N LYS A 135 -26.37 -4.91 13.79
CA LYS A 135 -25.37 -3.96 13.31
C LYS A 135 -24.08 -4.06 14.13
N ALA A 136 -23.04 -4.59 13.48
CA ALA A 136 -21.71 -4.60 14.07
C ALA A 136 -21.19 -3.18 14.38
N PRO A 137 -20.44 -3.00 15.50
CA PRO A 137 -19.70 -1.77 15.75
C PRO A 137 -18.74 -1.42 14.60
N ASP A 138 -18.50 -0.12 14.35
CA ASP A 138 -17.49 0.38 13.40
C ASP A 138 -16.34 1.05 14.17
N PRO A 139 -15.44 0.28 14.81
CA PRO A 139 -14.33 0.86 15.56
C PRO A 139 -13.29 1.47 14.62
N VAL A 140 -12.57 2.50 15.07
CA VAL A 140 -11.46 3.10 14.32
C VAL A 140 -10.27 3.32 15.23
N ALA A 141 -9.09 2.88 14.81
CA ALA A 141 -7.85 3.03 15.54
C ALA A 141 -6.97 4.16 14.97
N CYS A 142 -6.32 4.91 15.87
CA CYS A 142 -5.38 5.97 15.52
C CYS A 142 -4.17 5.95 16.45
N ILE A 143 -2.98 5.95 15.88
CA ILE A 143 -1.72 5.90 16.62
C ILE A 143 -1.18 7.31 16.88
N GLY A 144 -0.64 7.51 18.08
CA GLY A 144 0.01 8.76 18.54
C GLY A 144 -0.99 9.85 18.91
N PHE A 145 -1.97 10.11 18.05
CA PHE A 145 -2.94 11.20 18.18
C PHE A 145 -4.40 10.69 18.12
N LYS A 146 -5.31 11.45 18.71
CA LYS A 146 -6.76 11.14 18.68
C LYS A 146 -7.25 11.07 17.22
N CYS A 147 -8.24 10.23 16.96
CA CYS A 147 -8.83 10.10 15.61
C CYS A 147 -9.49 11.37 15.08
N SER A 148 -9.90 12.29 15.97
CA SER A 148 -10.44 13.59 15.59
C SER A 148 -9.35 14.63 15.23
N ASP A 149 -8.08 14.37 15.54
CA ASP A 149 -6.99 15.28 15.21
C ASP A 149 -6.62 15.10 13.73
N THR A 150 -6.83 16.13 12.92
CA THR A 150 -6.48 16.12 11.48
C THR A 150 -5.19 16.87 11.18
N LYS A 151 -4.61 17.57 12.18
CA LYS A 151 -3.43 18.43 12.02
C LYS A 151 -2.14 17.68 12.34
N HIS A 152 -2.15 16.86 13.38
CA HIS A 152 -0.99 16.08 13.77
C HIS A 152 -1.06 14.67 13.23
N MET A 153 0.02 14.24 12.61
CA MET A 153 0.15 12.92 12.01
C MET A 153 1.57 12.42 12.26
N GLY A 154 1.69 11.19 12.74
CA GLY A 154 2.99 10.56 12.94
C GLY A 154 2.81 9.14 13.46
N ASN A 155 3.41 8.19 12.74
CA ASN A 155 3.43 6.76 13.03
C ASN A 155 4.86 6.23 13.25
N VAL A 156 5.89 7.05 13.01
CA VAL A 156 7.29 6.62 13.11
C VAL A 156 7.75 6.60 14.56
N ILE A 157 8.26 5.46 15.01
CA ILE A 157 8.83 5.23 16.35
C ILE A 157 10.23 4.64 16.27
N SER A 158 11.09 4.96 17.24
CA SER A 158 12.35 4.24 17.46
C SER A 158 12.08 2.93 18.22
N GLN A 159 12.95 1.94 18.03
CA GLN A 159 12.90 0.71 18.83
C GLN A 159 13.19 1.02 20.31
N GLY A 160 12.27 0.65 21.20
CA GLY A 160 12.52 0.58 22.65
C GLY A 160 12.34 1.87 23.45
N ASP A 161 12.18 3.04 22.83
CA ASP A 161 12.28 4.33 23.56
C ASP A 161 10.98 5.12 23.72
N ARG A 162 9.81 4.62 23.30
CA ARG A 162 8.55 5.37 23.47
C ARG A 162 7.35 4.49 23.77
N ARG A 163 6.55 4.93 24.74
CA ARG A 163 5.17 4.49 24.90
C ARG A 163 4.37 4.90 23.66
N VAL A 164 3.75 3.93 23.00
CA VAL A 164 2.83 4.11 21.88
C VAL A 164 1.42 4.35 22.41
N LEU A 165 0.81 5.45 22.01
CA LEU A 165 -0.58 5.75 22.32
C LEU A 165 -1.48 5.22 21.20
N ILE A 166 -2.48 4.43 21.55
CA ILE A 166 -3.49 3.88 20.63
C ILE A 166 -4.84 4.42 21.05
N TYR A 167 -5.44 5.26 20.21
CA TYR A 167 -6.78 5.80 20.40
C TYR A 167 -7.79 4.97 19.61
N VAL A 168 -8.95 4.70 20.22
CA VAL A 168 -10.03 3.94 19.60
C VAL A 168 -11.32 4.74 19.64
N ARG A 169 -11.92 4.99 18.47
CA ARG A 169 -13.31 5.47 18.34
C ARG A 169 -14.22 4.25 18.20
N GLY A 170 -15.45 4.32 18.70
CA GLY A 170 -16.42 3.21 18.60
C GLY A 170 -16.16 2.08 19.59
N VAL A 171 -15.74 2.40 20.81
CA VAL A 171 -15.57 1.43 21.90
C VAL A 171 -16.92 1.03 22.52
N SER A 172 -16.95 -0.10 23.22
CA SER A 172 -18.14 -0.57 23.94
C SER A 172 -17.84 -0.81 25.42
N ARG A 173 -18.85 -1.25 26.17
CA ARG A 173 -18.69 -1.70 27.57
C ARG A 173 -17.84 -2.97 27.71
N PHE A 174 -17.57 -3.70 26.62
CA PHE A 174 -16.73 -4.89 26.61
C PHE A 174 -15.29 -4.55 26.26
N PRO A 175 -14.31 -5.38 26.67
CA PRO A 175 -12.91 -5.11 26.34
C PRO A 175 -12.66 -5.02 24.83
N THR A 176 -11.87 -4.03 24.42
CA THR A 176 -11.37 -3.91 23.03
C THR A 176 -10.12 -4.75 22.88
N ARG A 177 -10.08 -5.62 21.86
CA ARG A 177 -8.91 -6.45 21.54
C ARG A 177 -8.11 -5.81 20.41
N PHE A 178 -6.79 -6.04 20.42
CA PHE A 178 -5.86 -5.50 19.43
C PHE A 178 -5.01 -6.61 18.84
N SER A 179 -4.92 -6.67 17.52
CA SER A 179 -4.02 -7.54 16.78
C SER A 179 -2.99 -6.69 16.06
N LEU A 180 -1.71 -7.02 16.18
CA LEU A 180 -0.62 -6.35 15.48
C LEU A 180 -0.23 -7.14 14.22
N TYR A 181 -0.19 -6.47 13.07
CA TYR A 181 0.21 -7.04 11.79
C TYR A 181 1.47 -6.37 11.28
N ARG A 182 2.33 -7.13 10.60
CA ARG A 182 3.43 -6.62 9.77
C ARG A 182 2.98 -6.58 8.31
N THR A 183 3.24 -5.48 7.61
CA THR A 183 2.63 -5.17 6.31
C THR A 183 3.63 -4.81 5.21
N ASP A 184 4.92 -4.74 5.52
CA ASP A 184 6.01 -4.45 4.56
C ASP A 184 6.59 -5.70 3.88
N GLU A 185 6.31 -6.90 4.36
CA GLU A 185 6.86 -8.16 3.86
C GLU A 185 5.82 -9.02 3.12
N GLY A 186 5.33 -8.52 1.98
CA GLY A 186 4.35 -9.23 1.18
C GLY A 186 2.95 -9.19 1.80
N LYS A 187 2.28 -10.33 1.93
CA LYS A 187 0.93 -10.38 2.52
C LYS A 187 0.97 -10.02 4.01
N PRO A 188 0.04 -9.20 4.52
CA PRO A 188 -0.03 -8.85 5.93
C PRO A 188 -0.01 -10.08 6.85
N ARG A 189 0.93 -10.11 7.78
CA ARG A 189 1.11 -11.23 8.72
C ARG A 189 0.86 -10.77 10.15
N LYS A 190 -0.02 -11.46 10.87
CA LYS A 190 -0.23 -11.21 12.30
C LYS A 190 1.04 -11.58 13.07
N ILE A 191 1.54 -10.65 13.89
CA ILE A 191 2.74 -10.82 14.72
C ILE A 191 2.37 -11.10 16.17
N ALA A 192 1.36 -10.42 16.70
CA ALA A 192 0.98 -10.56 18.11
C ALA A 192 -0.47 -10.12 18.38
N ASP A 193 -1.02 -10.56 19.49
CA ASP A 193 -2.17 -9.93 20.15
C ASP A 193 -1.67 -9.04 21.29
N LEU A 194 -2.08 -7.78 21.31
CA LEU A 194 -1.72 -6.88 22.42
C LEU A 194 -2.73 -7.06 23.57
N PRO A 195 -2.33 -6.75 24.83
CA PRO A 195 -3.26 -6.83 25.96
C PRO A 195 -4.53 -6.00 25.70
N PRO A 196 -5.72 -6.50 26.06
CA PRO A 196 -6.97 -5.82 25.76
C PRO A 196 -7.09 -4.51 26.54
N LEU A 197 -7.84 -3.55 25.98
CA LEU A 197 -8.24 -2.33 26.67
C LEU A 197 -9.55 -2.60 27.40
N LYS A 198 -9.61 -2.26 28.70
CA LYS A 198 -10.82 -2.42 29.52
C LYS A 198 -12.01 -1.72 28.86
N GLY A 199 -13.20 -2.31 28.98
CA GLY A 199 -14.42 -1.75 28.42
C GLY A 199 -14.71 -0.32 28.89
N GLY A 200 -15.25 0.50 28.00
CA GLY A 200 -15.52 1.93 28.21
C GLY A 200 -14.31 2.86 28.02
N PHE A 201 -13.08 2.32 28.01
CA PHE A 201 -11.88 3.12 27.75
C PHE A 201 -11.60 3.21 26.25
N ASN A 202 -11.07 4.36 25.81
CA ASN A 202 -10.78 4.68 24.41
C ASN A 202 -9.30 5.00 24.12
N ARG A 203 -8.42 4.85 25.11
CA ARG A 203 -6.98 5.10 24.98
C ARG A 203 -6.20 3.97 25.63
N LYS A 204 -5.36 3.30 24.85
CA LYS A 204 -4.38 2.32 25.32
C LYS A 204 -2.99 2.92 25.25
N VAL A 205 -2.20 2.68 26.30
CA VAL A 205 -0.76 2.92 26.32
C VAL A 205 -0.08 1.57 26.12
N TRP A 206 0.79 1.46 25.14
CA TRP A 206 1.58 0.28 24.84
C TRP A 206 3.07 0.65 24.91
N ASP A 207 3.91 -0.26 25.39
CA ASP A 207 5.36 -0.05 25.54
C ASP A 207 6.14 -0.22 24.23
N GLY A 208 5.49 -0.64 23.15
CA GLY A 208 6.14 -0.92 21.87
C GLY A 208 6.86 -2.27 21.84
N LEU A 209 6.63 -3.13 22.83
CA LEU A 209 7.26 -4.43 22.96
C LEU A 209 6.27 -5.57 22.64
N VAL A 210 6.80 -6.63 22.06
CA VAL A 210 6.14 -7.93 21.89
C VAL A 210 7.04 -8.96 22.56
N ASP A 211 6.49 -9.71 23.52
CA ASP A 211 7.24 -10.70 24.32
C ASP A 211 8.52 -10.13 24.94
N GLY A 212 8.45 -8.89 25.43
CA GLY A 212 9.57 -8.15 26.04
C GLY A 212 10.61 -7.64 25.04
N LYS A 213 10.43 -7.86 23.73
CA LYS A 213 11.36 -7.44 22.67
C LYS A 213 10.79 -6.29 21.85
N PRO A 214 11.63 -5.31 21.42
CA PRO A 214 11.18 -4.28 20.50
C PRO A 214 10.85 -4.90 19.14
N LEU A 215 9.88 -4.30 18.44
CA LEU A 215 9.59 -4.66 17.05
C LEU A 215 10.82 -4.46 16.15
N PRO A 216 11.11 -5.36 15.20
CA PRO A 216 12.07 -5.11 14.12
C PRO A 216 11.73 -3.85 13.31
N PRO A 217 12.69 -3.30 12.53
CA PRO A 217 12.39 -2.23 11.59
C PRO A 217 11.36 -2.71 10.56
N GLY A 218 10.41 -1.83 10.21
CA GLY A 218 9.36 -2.18 9.26
C GLY A 218 8.07 -1.39 9.48
N THR A 219 7.05 -1.75 8.70
CA THR A 219 5.71 -1.14 8.79
C THR A 219 4.74 -2.15 9.40
N TYR A 220 3.95 -1.65 10.35
CA TYR A 220 3.01 -2.42 11.12
C TYR A 220 1.65 -1.73 11.15
N LEU A 221 0.62 -2.51 11.46
CA LEU A 221 -0.76 -2.06 11.55
C LEU A 221 -1.41 -2.64 12.81
N VAL A 222 -2.13 -1.81 13.56
CA VAL A 222 -2.96 -2.24 14.69
C VAL A 222 -4.40 -2.42 14.25
N GLN A 223 -4.87 -3.67 14.21
CA GLN A 223 -6.28 -3.98 14.03
C GLN A 223 -7.00 -4.00 15.37
N VAL A 224 -8.16 -3.37 15.45
CA VAL A 224 -9.03 -3.36 16.63
C VAL A 224 -10.25 -4.25 16.43
N ARG A 225 -10.65 -4.95 17.49
CA ARG A 225 -11.88 -5.75 17.54
C ARG A 225 -12.71 -5.33 18.75
N VAL A 226 -13.94 -4.89 18.49
CA VAL A 226 -14.93 -4.46 19.50
C VAL A 226 -16.19 -5.29 19.38
N ARG A 227 -16.81 -5.63 20.52
CA ARG A 227 -18.08 -6.36 20.56
C ARG A 227 -19.14 -5.53 21.28
N ASP A 228 -20.38 -5.53 20.81
CA ASP A 228 -21.49 -4.85 21.49
C ASP A 228 -22.25 -5.75 22.47
N THR A 229 -23.43 -5.28 22.92
CA THR A 229 -24.30 -5.98 23.88
C THR A 229 -25.12 -7.10 23.23
N ALA A 230 -25.42 -7.00 21.93
CA ALA A 230 -26.08 -8.05 21.15
C ALA A 230 -25.12 -9.18 20.75
N ARG A 231 -23.80 -8.96 20.90
CA ARG A 231 -22.67 -9.82 20.54
C ARG A 231 -22.18 -9.67 19.10
N ASN A 232 -22.65 -8.67 18.36
CA ASN A 232 -22.05 -8.34 17.07
C ASN A 232 -20.59 -7.89 17.26
N VAL A 233 -19.73 -8.26 16.32
CA VAL A 233 -18.29 -7.99 16.36
C VAL A 233 -17.89 -7.06 15.23
N GLY A 234 -17.38 -5.89 15.60
CA GLY A 234 -16.73 -4.95 14.70
C GLY A 234 -15.23 -5.17 14.65
N VAL A 235 -14.64 -5.19 13.45
CA VAL A 235 -13.19 -5.30 13.23
C VAL A 235 -12.73 -4.18 12.31
N SER A 236 -11.63 -3.51 12.66
CA SER A 236 -11.08 -2.41 11.85
C SER A 236 -9.55 -2.38 11.87
N PRO A 237 -8.87 -2.39 10.71
CA PRO A 237 -9.49 -2.58 9.40
C PRO A 237 -9.98 -4.02 9.22
N ALA A 238 -11.10 -4.18 8.48
CA ALA A 238 -11.59 -5.49 8.07
C ALA A 238 -10.82 -6.05 6.86
N GLU A 239 -10.29 -5.16 6.02
CA GLU A 239 -9.50 -5.47 4.83
C GLU A 239 -8.18 -4.68 4.84
N PHE A 240 -7.10 -5.32 4.41
CA PHE A 240 -5.78 -4.72 4.30
C PHE A 240 -5.52 -4.25 2.86
N ALA A 241 -6.37 -3.32 2.39
CA ALA A 241 -6.28 -2.76 1.05
C ALA A 241 -6.04 -1.25 1.10
N VAL A 242 -5.24 -0.77 0.15
CA VAL A 242 -4.92 0.65 0.02
C VAL A 242 -6.21 1.45 -0.19
N GLY A 243 -6.42 2.49 0.64
CA GLY A 243 -7.61 3.32 0.60
C GLY A 243 -8.84 2.76 1.33
N ALA A 244 -8.85 1.50 1.75
CA ALA A 244 -9.93 0.89 2.53
C ALA A 244 -9.79 1.12 4.05
N ILE A 245 -8.57 1.37 4.52
CA ILE A 245 -8.27 1.51 5.94
C ILE A 245 -8.72 2.88 6.45
N ARG A 246 -9.57 2.87 7.48
CA ARG A 246 -10.04 4.07 8.18
C ARG A 246 -9.14 4.37 9.37
N GLY A 247 -9.08 5.65 9.72
CA GLY A 247 -8.23 6.11 10.82
C GLY A 247 -6.76 6.13 10.42
N ARG A 248 -5.89 5.87 11.39
CA ARG A 248 -4.43 5.88 11.21
C ARG A 248 -3.80 4.80 12.10
N PRO A 249 -4.09 3.51 11.84
CA PRO A 249 -3.63 2.41 12.68
C PRO A 249 -2.16 2.04 12.43
N GLY A 250 -1.47 2.73 11.51
CA GLY A 250 -0.11 2.44 11.11
C GLY A 250 0.94 2.77 12.18
N ILE A 251 2.01 1.97 12.19
CA ILE A 251 3.21 2.15 13.00
C ILE A 251 4.42 1.85 12.10
N THR A 252 5.33 2.80 11.94
CA THR A 252 6.61 2.56 11.27
C THR A 252 7.71 2.50 12.32
N VAL A 253 8.45 1.40 12.37
CA VAL A 253 9.58 1.24 13.29
C VAL A 253 10.86 1.55 12.55
N ARG A 254 11.54 2.63 12.92
CA ARG A 254 12.77 3.08 12.26
C ARG A 254 13.57 4.02 13.17
N GLY A 255 14.89 3.84 13.20
CA GLY A 255 15.79 4.70 13.97
C GLY A 255 16.54 5.76 13.17
N LEU A 256 16.70 5.57 11.86
CA LEU A 256 17.40 6.51 11.00
C LEU A 256 16.84 6.43 9.57
N ALA A 257 16.65 7.58 8.93
CA ALA A 257 16.30 7.71 7.52
C ALA A 257 16.78 9.05 6.97
N ALA A 258 16.93 9.11 5.64
CA ALA A 258 17.22 10.35 4.96
C ALA A 258 16.39 10.53 3.69
N GLN A 259 16.00 11.77 3.45
CA GLN A 259 15.36 12.24 2.23
C GLN A 259 16.38 13.12 1.48
N PRO A 260 17.09 12.56 0.48
CA PRO A 260 18.02 13.33 -0.33
C PRO A 260 17.27 14.22 -1.33
N PRO A 261 17.94 15.22 -1.93
CA PRO A 261 17.39 15.92 -3.08
C PRO A 261 17.25 14.94 -4.25
N LEU A 262 16.10 14.99 -4.93
CA LEU A 262 15.82 14.18 -6.13
C LEU A 262 16.27 14.86 -7.42
N ARG A 263 16.57 16.15 -7.35
CA ARG A 263 17.12 16.96 -8.45
C ARG A 263 18.64 17.02 -8.33
N PRO A 264 19.38 17.08 -9.45
CA PRO A 264 20.81 17.29 -9.40
C PRO A 264 21.16 18.65 -8.80
N VAL A 265 22.15 18.64 -7.92
CA VAL A 265 22.79 19.86 -7.41
C VAL A 265 24.03 20.15 -8.24
N THR A 266 24.28 21.40 -8.60
CA THR A 266 25.55 21.76 -9.24
C THR A 266 26.69 21.68 -8.23
N GLU A 267 27.88 21.32 -8.67
CA GLU A 267 29.07 21.29 -7.82
C GLU A 267 29.25 22.62 -7.04
N GLY A 268 29.63 22.53 -5.77
CA GLY A 268 29.73 23.70 -4.88
C GLY A 268 28.41 24.34 -4.44
N GLN A 269 27.24 23.94 -4.98
CA GLN A 269 25.95 24.39 -4.45
C GLN A 269 25.65 23.78 -3.08
N ARG A 270 24.68 24.38 -2.38
CA ARG A 270 24.22 23.88 -1.09
C ARG A 270 23.33 22.65 -1.32
N VAL A 271 23.67 21.56 -0.67
CA VAL A 271 22.90 20.31 -0.60
C VAL A 271 22.17 20.31 0.72
N GLU A 272 20.88 20.05 0.70
CA GLU A 272 20.06 19.86 1.90
C GLU A 272 19.46 18.45 1.91
N VAL A 273 19.66 17.75 3.01
CA VAL A 273 19.11 16.40 3.22
C VAL A 273 18.33 16.43 4.53
N HIS A 274 17.06 16.05 4.48
CA HIS A 274 16.28 15.88 5.71
C HIS A 274 16.60 14.53 6.33
N VAL A 275 17.03 14.53 7.60
CA VAL A 275 17.46 13.35 8.34
C VAL A 275 16.52 13.13 9.53
N ASP A 276 15.89 11.97 9.58
CA ASP A 276 15.09 11.51 10.71
C ASP A 276 15.94 10.58 11.58
N ALA A 277 16.71 11.14 12.52
CA ALA A 277 17.53 10.39 13.48
C ALA A 277 16.85 10.22 14.85
N ARG A 278 15.52 10.43 14.93
CA ARG A 278 14.72 10.32 16.17
C ARG A 278 15.21 11.22 17.33
N GLY A 279 15.90 12.31 17.01
CA GLY A 279 16.51 13.23 17.97
C GLY A 279 17.91 12.84 18.43
N ALA A 280 18.46 11.71 17.96
CA ALA A 280 19.83 11.31 18.24
C ALA A 280 20.84 12.09 17.38
N ALA A 281 22.04 12.28 17.93
CA ALA A 281 23.19 12.71 17.13
C ALA A 281 23.58 11.63 16.12
N TYR A 282 23.98 12.04 14.92
CA TYR A 282 24.39 11.16 13.85
C TYR A 282 25.72 11.60 13.23
N ARG A 283 26.50 10.61 12.78
CA ARG A 283 27.71 10.81 11.98
C ARG A 283 27.36 10.66 10.52
N TRP A 284 28.01 11.44 9.66
CA TRP A 284 27.75 11.41 8.23
C TRP A 284 29.05 11.45 7.42
N ARG A 285 29.04 10.80 6.26
CA ARG A 285 30.14 10.78 5.28
C ARG A 285 29.58 10.84 3.87
N VAL A 286 30.30 11.50 2.97
CA VAL A 286 29.97 11.58 1.55
C VAL A 286 31.08 10.93 0.73
N ARG A 287 30.71 10.02 -0.16
CA ARG A 287 31.61 9.38 -1.13
C ARG A 287 31.01 9.45 -2.53
N ARG A 288 31.86 9.41 -3.55
CA ARG A 288 31.40 9.24 -4.93
C ARG A 288 31.21 7.75 -5.20
N VAL A 289 30.19 7.39 -5.96
CA VAL A 289 30.02 5.99 -6.41
C VAL A 289 31.28 5.55 -7.17
N GLY A 290 31.78 4.35 -6.84
CA GLY A 290 33.02 3.79 -7.42
C GLY A 290 34.32 4.26 -6.78
N ASP A 291 34.28 5.13 -5.78
CA ASP A 291 35.45 5.72 -5.13
C ASP A 291 35.42 5.48 -3.61
N SER A 292 36.56 5.11 -3.04
CA SER A 292 36.71 4.89 -1.59
C SER A 292 36.95 6.19 -0.83
N ALA A 293 37.38 7.26 -1.51
CA ALA A 293 37.75 8.54 -0.90
C ALA A 293 36.54 9.25 -0.29
N VAL A 294 36.66 9.59 0.99
CA VAL A 294 35.67 10.40 1.70
C VAL A 294 35.83 11.87 1.28
N ARG A 295 34.79 12.43 0.66
CA ARG A 295 34.79 13.80 0.14
C ARG A 295 34.35 14.83 1.18
N LYS A 296 33.43 14.45 2.06
CA LYS A 296 32.96 15.24 3.20
C LYS A 296 32.61 14.31 4.36
N ARG A 297 32.67 14.81 5.59
CA ARG A 297 32.25 14.09 6.80
C ARG A 297 31.92 15.06 7.92
N GLY A 298 31.14 14.61 8.90
CA GLY A 298 30.86 15.37 10.11
C GLY A 298 29.95 14.65 11.08
N THR A 299 29.48 15.40 12.06
CA THR A 299 28.47 15.00 13.06
C THR A 299 27.39 16.07 13.11
N GLU A 300 26.14 15.68 13.29
CA GLU A 300 25.01 16.61 13.35
C GLU A 300 23.89 16.04 14.24
N THR A 301 23.02 16.91 14.75
CA THR A 301 21.80 16.57 15.49
C THR A 301 20.55 17.19 14.85
N ALA A 302 20.73 18.25 14.05
CA ALA A 302 19.65 18.91 13.35
C ALA A 302 18.94 17.96 12.35
N PRO A 303 17.62 18.11 12.16
CA PRO A 303 16.87 17.31 11.20
C PRO A 303 17.13 17.69 9.73
N VAL A 304 17.89 18.76 9.49
CA VAL A 304 18.33 19.18 8.15
C VAL A 304 19.85 19.21 8.16
N LEU A 305 20.45 18.28 7.42
CA LEU A 305 21.88 18.27 7.14
C LEU A 305 22.15 19.12 5.91
N ALA A 306 22.96 20.18 6.06
CA ALA A 306 23.37 21.03 4.96
C ALA A 306 24.89 21.00 4.75
N PHE A 307 25.33 20.82 3.51
CA PHE A 307 26.74 20.90 3.14
C PHE A 307 26.91 21.35 1.68
N ARG A 308 28.13 21.70 1.28
CA ARG A 308 28.44 22.08 -0.11
C ARG A 308 28.74 20.84 -0.95
N ALA A 309 28.10 20.72 -2.11
CA ALA A 309 28.31 19.63 -3.05
C ALA A 309 29.80 19.49 -3.41
N PRO A 310 30.37 18.28 -3.43
CA PRO A 310 31.76 18.07 -3.83
C PRO A 310 32.04 18.65 -5.22
N LYS A 311 33.21 19.29 -5.38
CA LYS A 311 33.70 19.77 -6.68
C LYS A 311 34.25 18.61 -7.51
N GLY A 312 34.12 18.70 -8.83
CA GLY A 312 34.65 17.72 -9.78
C GLY A 312 33.63 17.30 -10.85
N PRO A 313 33.89 16.17 -11.54
CA PRO A 313 32.99 15.70 -12.60
C PRO A 313 31.62 15.31 -12.04
N SER A 314 30.61 15.41 -12.90
CA SER A 314 29.26 14.91 -12.61
C SER A 314 29.33 13.46 -12.14
N GLY A 315 28.50 13.11 -11.18
CA GLY A 315 28.51 11.79 -10.57
C GLY A 315 27.44 11.64 -9.50
N VAL A 316 27.13 10.39 -9.19
CA VAL A 316 26.28 10.06 -8.03
C VAL A 316 27.17 9.98 -6.80
N TYR A 317 26.70 10.58 -5.71
CA TYR A 317 27.34 10.54 -4.41
C TYR A 317 26.44 9.83 -3.41
N LEU A 318 27.06 9.11 -2.49
CA LEU A 318 26.42 8.41 -1.39
C LEU A 318 26.62 9.22 -0.12
N LEU A 319 25.52 9.57 0.54
CA LEU A 319 25.52 10.07 1.91
C LEU A 319 25.29 8.89 2.85
N GLU A 320 26.35 8.47 3.53
CA GLU A 320 26.33 7.42 4.55
C GLU A 320 26.08 8.06 5.92
N LEU A 321 25.02 7.64 6.61
CA LEU A 321 24.61 8.15 7.92
C LEU A 321 24.66 7.05 8.97
N ARG A 322 25.03 7.39 10.21
CA ARG A 322 25.03 6.45 11.34
C ARG A 322 24.61 7.12 12.65
N ALA A 323 23.64 6.54 13.35
CA ALA A 323 23.16 6.94 14.66
C ALA A 323 23.06 5.72 15.59
N GLY A 324 24.01 5.57 16.53
CA GLY A 324 24.12 4.36 17.34
C GLY A 324 24.29 3.09 16.49
N ARG A 325 23.33 2.16 16.59
CA ARG A 325 23.27 0.94 15.76
C ARG A 325 22.69 1.16 14.36
N TRP A 326 22.00 2.27 14.14
CA TRP A 326 21.29 2.55 12.90
C TRP A 326 22.24 3.09 11.85
N HIS A 327 22.10 2.62 10.63
CA HIS A 327 22.75 3.18 9.46
C HIS A 327 21.77 3.33 8.31
N THR A 328 22.04 4.28 7.42
CA THR A 328 21.36 4.41 6.14
C THR A 328 22.27 5.09 5.14
N THR A 329 22.18 4.72 3.87
CA THR A 329 22.95 5.29 2.77
C THR A 329 22.00 5.73 1.68
N VAL A 330 22.00 7.02 1.35
CA VAL A 330 21.12 7.57 0.30
C VAL A 330 21.93 8.19 -0.84
N PRO A 331 21.54 7.96 -2.12
CA PRO A 331 22.20 8.60 -3.24
C PRO A 331 21.69 10.03 -3.43
N PHE A 332 22.57 10.92 -3.90
CA PHE A 332 22.21 12.22 -4.45
C PHE A 332 23.06 12.53 -5.67
N LEU A 333 22.51 13.34 -6.57
CA LEU A 333 23.11 13.61 -7.88
C LEU A 333 23.89 14.92 -7.84
N VAL A 334 25.15 14.91 -8.25
CA VAL A 334 25.96 16.13 -8.42
C VAL A 334 26.31 16.30 -9.88
N GLN A 335 26.10 17.51 -10.39
CA GLN A 335 26.41 17.89 -11.76
C GLN A 335 27.58 18.88 -11.78
N ALA A 336 28.54 18.65 -12.67
CA ALA A 336 29.64 19.59 -12.94
C ALA A 336 29.13 20.84 -13.65
N GLU A 337 29.83 21.97 -13.49
CA GLU A 337 29.52 23.20 -14.23
C GLU A 337 29.70 23.01 -15.74
N LYS A 338 30.75 22.29 -16.14
CA LYS A 338 31.04 22.01 -17.55
C LYS A 338 30.20 20.85 -18.08
N ARG A 339 29.23 21.20 -18.94
CA ARG A 339 28.31 20.26 -19.61
C ARG A 339 29.04 19.20 -20.45
N SER A 340 28.50 17.98 -20.46
CA SER A 340 28.91 16.87 -21.33
C SER A 340 27.96 16.69 -22.54
N SER A 341 28.31 15.84 -23.50
CA SER A 341 27.42 15.48 -24.63
C SER A 341 26.35 14.45 -24.28
N VAL A 342 26.57 13.63 -23.25
CA VAL A 342 25.62 12.59 -22.83
C VAL A 342 24.95 13.00 -21.53
N LEU A 343 23.61 12.90 -21.48
CA LEU A 343 22.82 13.02 -20.25
C LEU A 343 22.42 11.63 -19.76
N VAL A 344 22.88 11.25 -18.58
CA VAL A 344 22.48 10.03 -17.88
C VAL A 344 21.30 10.35 -16.96
N VAL A 345 20.23 9.57 -17.09
CA VAL A 345 18.99 9.69 -16.33
C VAL A 345 18.90 8.53 -15.36
N VAL A 346 18.66 8.84 -14.08
CA VAL A 346 18.41 7.83 -13.04
C VAL A 346 16.90 7.65 -12.79
N PRO A 347 16.45 6.44 -12.40
CA PRO A 347 15.04 6.11 -12.33
C PRO A 347 14.38 6.51 -11.00
N ALA A 348 14.38 7.82 -10.68
CA ALA A 348 13.85 8.32 -9.42
C ALA A 348 12.34 8.09 -9.24
N VAL A 349 11.52 8.16 -10.30
CA VAL A 349 10.09 7.81 -10.21
C VAL A 349 9.94 6.34 -9.83
N SER A 350 10.78 5.46 -10.37
CA SER A 350 10.76 4.04 -10.05
C SER A 350 11.28 3.75 -8.64
N TRP A 351 12.31 4.46 -8.19
CA TRP A 351 12.80 4.41 -6.82
C TRP A 351 11.69 4.79 -5.83
N LEU A 352 11.06 5.95 -6.02
CA LEU A 352 9.93 6.39 -5.22
C LEU A 352 8.76 5.41 -5.30
N GLY A 353 8.44 4.92 -6.49
CA GLY A 353 7.28 4.07 -6.75
C GLY A 353 7.35 2.66 -6.16
N THR A 354 8.55 2.15 -5.90
CA THR A 354 8.77 0.79 -5.36
C THR A 354 9.15 0.75 -3.89
N ASP A 355 9.66 1.85 -3.36
CA ASP A 355 10.11 1.89 -1.97
C ASP A 355 8.93 1.73 -0.98
N LYS A 356 9.18 1.07 0.15
CA LYS A 356 8.12 0.62 1.07
C LYS A 356 7.94 1.55 2.26
N VAL A 357 7.61 2.80 1.97
CA VAL A 357 7.33 3.83 2.99
C VAL A 357 5.83 3.91 3.25
N ASP A 358 5.41 3.89 4.52
CA ASP A 358 4.07 4.28 4.95
C ASP A 358 4.05 5.80 5.15
N ASP A 359 3.52 6.51 4.15
CA ASP A 359 3.34 7.96 4.12
C ASP A 359 1.93 8.34 4.58
N ARG A 360 1.64 9.65 4.69
CA ARG A 360 0.29 10.13 5.04
C ARG A 360 -0.78 9.47 4.14
N PRO A 361 -1.81 8.84 4.70
CA PRO A 361 -2.35 9.10 6.04
C PRO A 361 -1.74 8.30 7.20
N PHE A 362 -0.71 7.48 6.97
CA PHE A 362 -0.15 6.55 7.96
C PHE A 362 -1.13 5.45 8.34
N ASP A 363 -1.66 4.78 7.32
CA ASP A 363 -2.66 3.73 7.46
C ASP A 363 -2.04 2.37 7.82
N GLY A 364 -0.70 2.26 7.83
CA GLY A 364 0.00 1.04 8.14
C GLY A 364 0.22 0.14 6.94
N LEU A 365 -0.01 0.60 5.71
CA LEU A 365 0.38 -0.07 4.48
C LEU A 365 1.46 0.76 3.76
N PRO A 366 2.53 0.12 3.24
CA PRO A 366 3.47 0.83 2.38
C PRO A 366 2.77 1.44 1.16
N ASN A 367 3.05 2.71 0.88
CA ASN A 367 2.58 3.38 -0.32
C ASN A 367 3.55 3.10 -1.46
N THR A 368 3.15 2.20 -2.36
CA THR A 368 3.86 1.87 -3.59
C THR A 368 2.95 2.11 -4.80
N LEU A 369 3.53 2.37 -5.96
CA LEU A 369 2.79 2.41 -7.23
C LEU A 369 2.40 1.00 -7.71
N THR A 370 3.10 -0.05 -7.25
CA THR A 370 2.78 -1.43 -7.60
C THR A 370 1.47 -1.91 -6.98
N ASP A 371 1.15 -1.42 -5.78
CA ASP A 371 -0.06 -1.80 -5.03
C ASP A 371 -1.22 -0.82 -5.28
N GLY A 372 -1.13 0.02 -6.32
CA GLY A 372 -2.14 1.03 -6.67
C GLY A 372 -2.16 2.26 -5.76
N GLY A 373 -1.18 2.37 -4.86
CA GLY A 373 -1.07 3.48 -3.93
C GLY A 373 -0.68 4.80 -4.55
N THR A 374 -0.89 5.87 -3.77
CA THR A 374 -0.39 7.21 -4.08
C THR A 374 0.92 7.42 -3.34
N VAL A 375 1.99 7.71 -4.08
CA VAL A 375 3.32 7.96 -3.54
C VAL A 375 3.55 9.46 -3.44
N ARG A 376 3.99 9.93 -2.29
CA ARG A 376 4.39 11.34 -2.10
C ARG A 376 5.86 11.52 -2.43
N TRP A 377 6.22 12.71 -2.92
CA TRP A 377 7.60 13.11 -3.08
C TRP A 377 7.78 14.58 -2.66
N PRO A 378 8.97 14.96 -2.20
CA PRO A 378 10.07 14.08 -1.78
C PRO A 378 9.68 13.25 -0.55
N ARG A 379 10.36 12.13 -0.36
CA ARG A 379 10.24 11.29 0.84
C ARG A 379 11.55 10.60 1.15
N ALA A 380 11.70 10.08 2.36
CA ALA A 380 12.88 9.33 2.73
C ALA A 380 12.99 8.03 1.95
N PHE A 381 14.21 7.60 1.64
CA PHE A 381 14.45 6.26 1.11
C PHE A 381 14.64 5.26 2.26
N VAL A 382 13.96 4.12 2.16
CA VAL A 382 13.98 3.03 3.15
C VAL A 382 14.20 1.66 2.50
N GLY A 383 14.74 1.64 1.28
CA GLY A 383 15.17 0.43 0.58
C GLY A 383 16.31 -0.29 1.30
N ASP A 384 17.18 -0.99 0.56
CA ASP A 384 18.29 -1.75 1.15
C ASP A 384 19.26 -0.83 1.89
N ASP A 385 19.10 -0.73 3.21
CA ASP A 385 19.70 0.28 4.07
C ASP A 385 19.55 1.74 3.55
N GLY A 386 18.42 2.05 2.91
CA GLY A 386 18.13 3.36 2.31
C GLY A 386 18.60 3.52 0.86
N LEU A 387 19.29 2.53 0.28
CA LEU A 387 19.57 2.52 -1.15
C LEU A 387 18.30 2.15 -1.93
N PRO A 388 17.95 2.91 -2.99
CA PRO A 388 16.83 2.55 -3.84
C PRO A 388 17.00 1.21 -4.55
N ALA A 389 15.89 0.55 -4.87
CA ALA A 389 15.88 -0.72 -5.59
C ALA A 389 16.63 -0.61 -6.93
N GLY A 390 17.48 -1.60 -7.23
CA GLY A 390 18.28 -1.64 -8.45
C GLY A 390 19.48 -0.69 -8.48
N PHE A 391 19.66 0.18 -7.47
CA PHE A 391 20.78 1.12 -7.46
C PHE A 391 22.14 0.42 -7.50
N ALA A 392 22.36 -0.52 -6.57
CA ALA A 392 23.65 -1.21 -6.44
C ALA A 392 23.93 -2.18 -7.59
N THR A 393 22.89 -2.74 -8.22
CA THR A 393 23.02 -3.80 -9.22
C THR A 393 22.97 -3.30 -10.67
N GLN A 394 22.25 -2.21 -10.95
CA GLN A 394 22.07 -1.66 -12.30
C GLN A 394 22.78 -0.31 -12.44
N ILE A 395 22.50 0.65 -11.55
CA ILE A 395 22.92 2.03 -11.75
C ILE A 395 24.40 2.22 -11.43
N ALA A 396 24.81 1.80 -10.23
CA ALA A 396 26.18 2.01 -9.76
C ALA A 396 27.23 1.37 -10.68
N PRO A 397 27.11 0.08 -11.10
CA PRO A 397 28.12 -0.53 -11.96
C PRO A 397 28.28 0.16 -13.31
N LEU A 398 27.18 0.65 -13.91
CA LEU A 398 27.23 1.41 -15.15
C LEU A 398 27.97 2.73 -14.96
N LEU A 399 27.67 3.50 -13.91
CA LEU A 399 28.36 4.76 -13.65
C LEU A 399 29.86 4.54 -13.38
N VAL A 400 30.20 3.54 -12.58
CA VAL A 400 31.61 3.16 -12.33
C VAL A 400 32.32 2.78 -13.64
N PHE A 401 31.65 2.07 -14.53
CA PHE A 401 32.19 1.75 -15.85
C PHE A 401 32.47 3.02 -16.66
N LEU A 402 31.51 3.95 -16.77
CA LEU A 402 31.70 5.20 -17.50
C LEU A 402 32.88 6.00 -16.94
N ASP A 403 33.00 6.07 -15.62
CA ASP A 403 34.08 6.79 -14.95
C ASP A 403 35.46 6.14 -15.20
N ARG A 404 35.56 4.81 -15.09
CA ARG A 404 36.80 4.06 -15.39
C ARG A 404 37.24 4.21 -16.83
N GLN A 405 36.28 4.27 -17.76
CA GLN A 405 36.53 4.54 -19.18
C GLN A 405 36.75 6.02 -19.49
N ARG A 406 36.79 6.91 -18.48
CA ARG A 406 36.93 8.37 -18.62
C ARG A 406 35.86 9.00 -19.51
N ILE A 407 34.68 8.39 -19.57
CA ILE A 407 33.54 8.88 -20.32
C ILE A 407 32.84 9.93 -19.47
N ARG A 408 32.92 11.20 -19.88
CA ARG A 408 32.15 12.28 -19.23
C ARG A 408 30.67 12.17 -19.57
N TYR A 409 29.83 12.44 -18.60
CA TYR A 409 28.37 12.53 -18.72
C TYR A 409 27.87 13.63 -17.77
N ASP A 410 26.61 14.02 -17.93
CA ASP A 410 25.86 14.73 -16.89
C ASP A 410 24.74 13.88 -16.34
N LEU A 411 24.17 14.29 -15.21
CA LEU A 411 23.15 13.53 -14.49
C LEU A 411 21.88 14.35 -14.33
N THR A 412 20.75 13.66 -14.44
CA THR A 412 19.44 14.12 -13.99
C THR A 412 18.65 12.90 -13.51
N SER A 413 17.46 13.12 -12.96
CA SER A 413 16.47 12.08 -12.72
C SER A 413 15.34 12.19 -13.74
N ASP A 414 14.65 11.08 -13.99
CA ASP A 414 13.40 11.06 -14.77
C ASP A 414 12.34 12.03 -14.22
N LEU A 415 12.26 12.18 -12.89
CA LEU A 415 11.41 13.15 -12.21
C LEU A 415 11.84 14.59 -12.50
N ASP A 416 13.12 14.93 -12.35
CA ASP A 416 13.62 16.28 -12.65
C ASP A 416 13.41 16.60 -14.14
N LEU A 417 13.72 15.66 -15.04
CA LEU A 417 13.49 15.79 -16.48
C LEU A 417 12.01 16.01 -16.83
N ASP A 418 11.08 15.46 -16.03
CA ASP A 418 9.66 15.72 -16.20
C ASP A 418 9.23 17.09 -15.63
N LEU A 419 9.77 17.50 -14.49
CA LEU A 419 9.44 18.78 -13.85
C LEU A 419 10.02 19.98 -14.60
N THR A 420 11.27 19.88 -15.06
CA THR A 420 12.04 21.02 -15.59
C THR A 420 11.99 21.15 -17.12
N ARG A 421 12.29 22.36 -17.60
CA ARG A 421 12.69 22.67 -18.99
C ARG A 421 14.18 22.98 -19.14
N ASN A 422 15.00 22.77 -18.10
CA ASN A 422 16.46 22.90 -18.13
C ASN A 422 17.08 22.10 -16.96
N PRO A 423 17.88 21.04 -17.23
CA PRO A 423 18.24 20.54 -18.54
C PRO A 423 17.07 19.84 -19.26
N ARG A 424 16.92 20.06 -20.55
CA ARG A 424 16.08 19.22 -21.43
C ARG A 424 16.90 18.09 -21.99
N ALA A 425 16.22 16.99 -22.33
CA ALA A 425 16.77 15.98 -23.22
C ALA A 425 17.36 16.62 -24.49
N SER A 426 16.64 17.58 -25.08
CA SER A 426 17.04 18.34 -26.28
C SER A 426 18.28 19.22 -26.10
N ASP A 427 18.76 19.45 -24.88
CA ASP A 427 19.99 20.21 -24.67
C ASP A 427 21.23 19.33 -24.94
N ARG A 428 21.05 18.06 -25.31
CA ARG A 428 22.10 17.06 -25.57
C ARG A 428 21.82 16.27 -26.84
N PRO A 429 22.88 15.78 -27.52
CA PRO A 429 22.73 14.82 -28.63
C PRO A 429 22.28 13.43 -28.17
N GLY A 430 22.59 13.04 -26.92
CA GLY A 430 22.33 11.70 -26.41
C GLY A 430 21.81 11.66 -24.97
N VAL A 431 20.79 10.84 -24.75
CA VAL A 431 20.22 10.56 -23.42
C VAL A 431 20.31 9.07 -23.12
N LEU A 432 20.84 8.72 -21.96
CA LEU A 432 20.96 7.34 -21.48
C LEU A 432 20.12 7.17 -20.22
N PHE A 433 19.19 6.23 -20.20
CA PHE A 433 18.46 5.83 -19.00
C PHE A 433 19.19 4.65 -18.36
N ALA A 434 19.74 4.84 -17.16
CA ALA A 434 20.76 3.96 -16.57
C ALA A 434 20.23 2.67 -15.95
N GLY A 435 18.91 2.45 -15.92
CA GLY A 435 18.29 1.24 -15.40
C GLY A 435 16.79 1.21 -15.65
N SER A 436 16.11 0.28 -14.98
CA SER A 436 14.68 0.00 -15.21
C SER A 436 13.74 1.17 -14.86
N GLU A 437 13.40 1.99 -15.85
CA GLU A 437 12.39 3.06 -15.74
C GLU A 437 10.96 2.50 -15.78
N ARG A 438 10.54 1.80 -14.71
CA ARG A 438 9.26 1.05 -14.68
C ARG A 438 8.04 1.91 -15.05
N TRP A 439 8.05 3.18 -14.69
CA TRP A 439 6.98 4.13 -14.99
C TRP A 439 7.49 5.36 -15.73
N ILE A 440 6.63 5.92 -16.56
CA ILE A 440 6.86 7.20 -17.24
C ILE A 440 5.57 8.02 -17.24
N THR A 441 5.68 9.34 -17.15
CA THR A 441 4.51 10.20 -17.33
C THR A 441 4.17 10.38 -18.79
N ARG A 442 2.89 10.66 -19.08
CA ARG A 442 2.46 10.94 -20.46
C ARG A 442 3.19 12.14 -21.07
N THR A 443 3.53 13.14 -20.25
CA THR A 443 4.21 14.36 -20.67
C THR A 443 5.66 14.07 -21.04
N LEU A 444 6.40 13.35 -20.18
CA LEU A 444 7.77 12.96 -20.47
C LEU A 444 7.85 12.03 -21.68
N ALA A 445 6.96 11.04 -21.78
CA ALA A 445 6.89 10.12 -22.92
C ALA A 445 6.76 10.85 -24.27
N LYS A 446 5.85 11.83 -24.35
CA LYS A 446 5.68 12.65 -25.57
C LYS A 446 6.92 13.49 -25.89
N ARG A 447 7.55 14.09 -24.87
CA ARG A 447 8.76 14.90 -25.05
C ARG A 447 9.94 14.06 -25.53
N LEU A 448 10.15 12.87 -24.95
CA LEU A 448 11.21 11.96 -25.37
C LEU A 448 11.00 11.47 -26.80
N ARG A 449 9.76 11.10 -27.16
CA ARG A 449 9.44 10.71 -28.54
C ARG A 449 9.75 11.83 -29.52
N ARG A 450 9.35 13.07 -29.19
CA ARG A 450 9.66 14.26 -30.01
C ARG A 450 11.17 14.51 -30.12
N TYR A 451 11.88 14.42 -29.00
CA TYR A 451 13.34 14.57 -28.98
C TYR A 451 14.02 13.59 -29.95
N VAL A 452 13.61 12.32 -29.95
CA VAL A 452 14.16 11.34 -30.88
C VAL A 452 13.76 11.64 -32.32
N THR A 453 12.47 11.94 -32.60
CA THR A 453 12.05 12.26 -33.98
C THR A 453 12.76 13.47 -34.56
N ASP A 454 13.15 14.42 -33.71
CA ASP A 454 13.84 15.65 -34.08
C ASP A 454 15.36 15.45 -34.27
N GLY A 455 15.90 14.24 -34.01
CA GLY A 455 17.31 13.90 -34.24
C GLY A 455 18.09 13.44 -33.00
N GLY A 456 17.46 13.42 -31.83
CA GLY A 456 18.10 12.99 -30.59
C GLY A 456 18.29 11.48 -30.51
N HIS A 457 19.32 11.04 -29.79
CA HIS A 457 19.57 9.62 -29.53
C HIS A 457 19.20 9.25 -28.09
N VAL A 458 18.54 8.09 -27.91
CA VAL A 458 18.16 7.56 -26.60
C VAL A 458 18.67 6.12 -26.45
N ALA A 459 19.25 5.80 -25.30
CA ALA A 459 19.54 4.44 -24.90
C ALA A 459 18.76 4.09 -23.62
N LEU A 460 18.10 2.93 -23.62
CA LEU A 460 17.27 2.43 -22.54
C LEU A 460 17.90 1.17 -21.96
N PHE A 461 18.45 1.25 -20.74
CA PHE A 461 18.96 0.09 -20.03
C PHE A 461 17.92 -0.52 -19.10
N GLY A 462 18.04 -1.82 -18.86
CA GLY A 462 17.20 -2.56 -17.92
C GLY A 462 15.90 -3.09 -18.51
N GLY A 463 15.33 -4.07 -17.82
CA GLY A 463 14.04 -4.65 -18.18
C GLY A 463 12.87 -3.83 -17.64
N ASP A 464 11.69 -4.05 -18.22
CA ASP A 464 10.41 -3.43 -17.79
C ASP A 464 10.40 -1.90 -17.91
N THR A 465 11.27 -1.36 -18.77
CA THR A 465 11.52 0.08 -18.97
C THR A 465 10.44 0.72 -19.84
N MET A 466 9.79 1.74 -19.26
CA MET A 466 8.75 2.62 -19.80
C MET A 466 7.47 1.92 -20.23
N LEU A 467 7.13 0.81 -19.56
CA LEU A 467 5.94 0.02 -19.87
C LEU A 467 4.70 0.42 -19.07
N ARG A 468 4.81 1.34 -18.10
CA ARG A 468 3.65 1.81 -17.31
C ARG A 468 3.57 3.33 -17.34
N GLY A 469 2.34 3.83 -17.37
CA GLY A 469 2.03 5.23 -17.14
C GLY A 469 1.96 5.55 -15.65
N VAL A 470 2.34 6.76 -15.26
CA VAL A 470 2.05 7.32 -13.93
C VAL A 470 1.61 8.77 -14.05
N ARG A 471 0.71 9.20 -13.15
CA ARG A 471 0.29 10.59 -13.03
C ARG A 471 1.15 11.31 -12.00
N LEU A 472 1.91 12.31 -12.46
CA LEU A 472 2.59 13.28 -11.63
C LEU A 472 1.65 14.47 -11.34
N ARG A 473 1.52 14.83 -10.06
CA ARG A 473 0.88 16.06 -9.59
C ARG A 473 1.89 16.81 -8.74
N VAL A 474 1.99 18.12 -8.97
CA VAL A 474 2.85 19.05 -8.24
C VAL A 474 1.97 19.91 -7.33
N PHE A 475 2.39 20.17 -6.09
CA PHE A 475 1.64 20.99 -5.12
C PHE A 475 2.25 22.39 -4.97
N ASP A 476 3.54 22.46 -4.68
CA ASP A 476 4.29 23.71 -4.52
C ASP A 476 5.21 23.92 -5.73
N ALA A 477 5.85 25.08 -5.86
CA ALA A 477 6.77 25.38 -6.95
C ALA A 477 7.90 24.32 -7.04
N GLU A 478 7.69 23.31 -7.89
CA GLU A 478 8.58 22.20 -8.26
C GLU A 478 9.15 21.28 -7.16
N ASP A 479 8.87 21.51 -5.87
CA ASP A 479 9.56 20.81 -4.78
C ASP A 479 8.72 19.76 -4.04
N SER A 480 7.42 19.63 -4.33
CA SER A 480 6.58 18.61 -3.68
C SER A 480 5.41 18.16 -4.55
N GLY A 481 4.97 16.91 -4.36
CA GLY A 481 3.89 16.36 -5.15
C GLY A 481 3.50 14.93 -4.83
N THR A 482 2.73 14.35 -5.75
CA THR A 482 2.33 12.93 -5.72
C THR A 482 2.46 12.26 -7.07
N LEU A 483 2.85 11.00 -7.03
CA LEU A 483 2.74 10.02 -8.11
C LEU A 483 1.54 9.13 -7.81
N SER A 484 0.64 8.95 -8.77
CA SER A 484 -0.60 8.18 -8.58
C SER A 484 -1.10 7.58 -9.88
N ARG A 485 -2.15 6.75 -9.81
CA ARG A 485 -2.82 6.16 -10.98
C ARG A 485 -1.84 5.47 -11.92
N ALA A 486 -0.94 4.66 -11.33
CA ALA A 486 -0.06 3.81 -12.11
C ALA A 486 -0.91 2.88 -12.99
N THR A 487 -0.56 2.77 -14.27
CA THR A 487 -1.24 1.85 -15.17
C THR A 487 -0.66 0.44 -15.03
N GLN A 488 -1.43 -0.55 -15.47
CA GLN A 488 -0.88 -1.87 -15.79
C GLN A 488 0.15 -1.75 -16.93
N PRO A 489 1.10 -2.70 -17.03
CA PRO A 489 2.10 -2.68 -18.09
C PRO A 489 1.44 -2.80 -19.47
N THR A 490 1.88 -1.96 -20.40
CA THR A 490 1.55 -2.05 -21.82
C THR A 490 2.56 -2.95 -22.53
N SER A 491 2.15 -3.52 -23.66
CA SER A 491 3.05 -4.25 -24.56
C SER A 491 3.86 -3.33 -25.46
N THR A 492 3.62 -2.02 -25.46
CA THR A 492 4.32 -1.07 -26.34
C THR A 492 4.91 0.07 -25.52
N ASP A 493 6.15 0.45 -25.84
CA ASP A 493 6.83 1.58 -25.21
C ASP A 493 6.47 2.94 -25.89
N PRO A 494 6.92 4.09 -25.33
CA PRO A 494 6.65 5.41 -25.92
C PRO A 494 7.16 5.60 -27.35
N PHE A 495 8.15 4.81 -27.77
CA PHE A 495 8.80 4.91 -29.08
C PHE A 495 8.15 4.00 -30.12
N GLY A 496 7.29 3.06 -29.69
CA GLY A 496 6.51 2.17 -30.54
C GLY A 496 6.99 0.73 -30.59
N ALA A 497 8.05 0.37 -29.86
CA ALA A 497 8.56 -1.01 -29.81
C ALA A 497 7.60 -1.88 -29.02
N ARG A 498 7.23 -3.06 -29.54
CA ARG A 498 6.43 -4.04 -28.79
C ARG A 498 7.36 -4.91 -27.95
N ILE A 499 7.13 -4.94 -26.65
CA ILE A 499 8.01 -5.56 -25.67
C ILE A 499 7.37 -6.86 -25.18
N GLY A 500 8.13 -7.95 -25.31
CA GLY A 500 7.78 -9.26 -24.79
C GLY A 500 7.86 -9.33 -23.28
N LYS A 501 7.30 -10.41 -22.71
CA LYS A 501 7.53 -10.73 -21.30
C LYS A 501 9.00 -11.11 -21.09
N THR A 502 9.55 -10.76 -19.93
CA THR A 502 10.89 -11.21 -19.56
C THR A 502 10.95 -12.73 -19.49
N ARG A 503 11.92 -13.31 -20.18
CA ARG A 503 12.21 -14.74 -20.24
C ARG A 503 13.50 -15.04 -19.48
N THR A 504 13.48 -16.04 -18.62
CA THR A 504 14.67 -16.61 -17.99
C THR A 504 15.00 -17.92 -18.68
N LEU A 505 16.16 -17.99 -19.33
CA LEU A 505 16.65 -19.18 -20.01
C LEU A 505 17.04 -20.28 -19.02
N ALA A 506 17.03 -21.54 -19.47
CA ALA A 506 17.53 -22.66 -18.67
C ALA A 506 19.05 -22.54 -18.43
N ALA A 507 19.80 -22.20 -19.49
CA ALA A 507 21.23 -21.94 -19.46
C ALA A 507 21.54 -20.54 -20.02
N PRO A 508 22.65 -19.91 -19.64
CA PRO A 508 23.09 -18.65 -20.25
C PRO A 508 23.31 -18.81 -21.75
N ALA A 509 22.86 -17.84 -22.54
CA ALA A 509 23.04 -17.78 -23.98
C ALA A 509 24.09 -16.76 -24.38
N THR A 510 24.71 -17.02 -25.53
CA THR A 510 25.52 -16.06 -26.28
C THR A 510 24.64 -15.44 -27.35
N LEU A 511 24.55 -14.11 -27.36
CA LEU A 511 23.72 -13.37 -28.30
C LEU A 511 24.57 -12.83 -29.44
N SER A 512 24.06 -12.86 -30.65
CA SER A 512 24.73 -12.38 -31.86
C SER A 512 23.82 -11.44 -32.64
N GLN A 513 24.42 -10.56 -33.45
CA GLN A 513 23.67 -9.75 -34.40
C GLN A 513 23.14 -10.65 -35.52
N PHE A 514 21.84 -10.59 -35.77
CA PHE A 514 21.18 -11.40 -36.80
C PHE A 514 20.45 -10.58 -37.86
N ASP A 515 20.23 -9.29 -37.60
CA ASP A 515 19.61 -8.35 -38.55
C ASP A 515 20.18 -6.92 -38.36
N GLY A 516 19.91 -6.04 -39.31
CA GLY A 516 20.43 -4.67 -39.40
C GLY A 516 21.82 -4.58 -40.05
N SER A 517 22.31 -3.36 -40.28
CA SER A 517 23.58 -3.12 -40.96
C SER A 517 24.77 -3.26 -40.01
N THR A 518 25.75 -4.08 -40.39
CA THR A 518 27.04 -4.16 -39.67
C THR A 518 27.80 -2.83 -39.72
N GLU A 519 27.62 -2.03 -40.76
CA GLU A 519 28.23 -0.70 -40.92
C GLU A 519 27.71 0.33 -39.90
N TYR A 520 26.56 0.06 -39.25
CA TYR A 520 26.05 0.93 -38.20
C TYR A 520 26.93 0.93 -36.94
N GLY A 521 27.69 -0.16 -36.72
CA GLY A 521 28.73 -0.23 -35.69
C GLY A 521 28.25 -0.49 -34.26
N LEU A 522 26.98 -0.88 -34.02
CA LEU A 522 26.53 -1.22 -32.66
C LEU A 522 27.39 -2.33 -32.04
N MET A 523 27.72 -3.36 -32.83
CA MET A 523 28.58 -4.48 -32.47
C MET A 523 30.05 -4.29 -32.89
N GLU A 524 30.47 -3.08 -33.24
CA GLU A 524 31.85 -2.81 -33.70
C GLU A 524 32.89 -3.27 -32.66
N GLY A 525 33.76 -4.21 -33.06
CA GLY A 525 34.78 -4.80 -32.18
C GLY A 525 34.25 -5.82 -31.16
N ALA A 526 33.00 -6.28 -31.29
CA ALA A 526 32.40 -7.33 -30.47
C ALA A 526 31.74 -8.38 -31.37
N ASN A 527 32.22 -9.63 -31.30
CA ASN A 527 31.67 -10.71 -32.14
C ASN A 527 30.32 -11.22 -31.61
N ASP A 528 30.15 -11.22 -30.29
CA ASP A 528 28.98 -11.74 -29.59
C ASP A 528 28.81 -11.09 -28.21
N LEU A 529 27.72 -11.45 -27.51
CA LEU A 529 27.44 -11.06 -26.14
C LEU A 529 27.21 -12.31 -25.28
N PRO A 530 28.22 -12.82 -24.56
CA PRO A 530 28.12 -14.09 -23.87
C PRO A 530 27.44 -13.98 -22.49
N GLY A 531 26.80 -15.08 -22.08
CA GLY A 531 26.47 -15.34 -20.68
C GLY A 531 25.20 -14.66 -20.15
N PHE A 532 24.26 -14.30 -21.02
CA PHE A 532 22.96 -13.72 -20.62
C PHE A 532 21.91 -14.81 -20.40
N LYS A 533 21.26 -14.81 -19.25
CA LYS A 533 20.20 -15.76 -18.89
C LYS A 533 18.82 -15.09 -18.87
N VAL A 534 18.76 -13.79 -18.61
CA VAL A 534 17.49 -13.05 -18.56
C VAL A 534 17.40 -12.13 -19.77
N LEU A 535 16.38 -12.35 -20.59
CA LEU A 535 16.14 -11.59 -21.83
C LEU A 535 14.76 -10.94 -21.78
N GLN A 536 14.66 -9.69 -22.21
CA GLN A 536 13.39 -9.04 -22.55
C GLN A 536 13.46 -8.61 -24.00
N GLU A 537 12.89 -9.46 -24.84
CA GLU A 537 12.91 -9.27 -26.30
C GLU A 537 11.89 -8.23 -26.73
N SER A 538 12.19 -7.52 -27.81
CA SER A 538 11.27 -6.54 -28.43
C SER A 538 11.10 -6.84 -29.91
N THR A 539 9.93 -6.57 -30.48
CA THR A 539 9.79 -6.54 -31.94
C THR A 539 10.27 -5.21 -32.49
N LEU A 540 10.70 -5.21 -33.74
CA LEU A 540 10.95 -4.00 -34.51
C LEU A 540 9.65 -3.19 -34.65
N VAL A 541 9.82 -1.88 -34.91
CA VAL A 541 8.68 -0.98 -35.13
C VAL A 541 8.41 -0.91 -36.63
N ASP A 542 7.23 -1.34 -37.05
CA ASP A 542 6.82 -1.33 -38.46
C ASP A 542 7.03 0.05 -39.12
N GLY A 543 7.64 0.06 -40.31
CA GLY A 543 7.91 1.28 -41.08
C GLY A 543 9.12 2.09 -40.62
N LYS A 544 9.96 1.56 -39.73
CA LYS A 544 11.21 2.18 -39.30
C LYS A 544 12.43 1.35 -39.68
N ALA A 545 13.56 2.01 -39.93
CA ALA A 545 14.80 1.30 -40.26
C ALA A 545 15.35 0.58 -39.02
N ASP A 546 15.49 -0.74 -39.14
CA ASP A 546 16.33 -1.52 -38.22
C ASP A 546 17.79 -1.23 -38.52
N LEU A 547 18.51 -0.77 -37.50
CA LEU A 547 19.93 -0.43 -37.62
C LEU A 547 20.81 -1.57 -37.13
N ALA A 548 20.37 -2.29 -36.10
CA ALA A 548 21.04 -3.47 -35.56
C ALA A 548 20.12 -4.24 -34.60
N SER A 549 20.03 -5.55 -34.78
CA SER A 549 19.25 -6.46 -33.93
C SER A 549 20.12 -7.61 -33.43
N VAL A 550 20.24 -7.71 -32.10
CA VAL A 550 21.07 -8.70 -31.40
C VAL A 550 20.18 -9.56 -30.50
N GLY A 551 20.21 -10.87 -30.72
CA GLY A 551 19.28 -11.81 -30.10
C GLY A 551 19.88 -13.20 -29.89
N GLN A 552 19.08 -14.09 -29.30
CA GLN A 552 19.48 -15.48 -29.12
C GLN A 552 19.34 -16.20 -30.47
N PRO A 553 20.44 -16.72 -31.06
CA PRO A 553 20.35 -17.52 -32.28
C PRO A 553 19.51 -18.79 -32.04
N LEU A 554 19.04 -19.41 -33.12
CA LEU A 554 18.43 -20.73 -33.03
C LEU A 554 19.46 -21.76 -32.56
N THR A 555 19.05 -22.73 -31.75
CA THR A 555 19.93 -23.86 -31.43
C THR A 555 20.01 -24.84 -32.60
N PRO A 556 21.10 -25.61 -32.76
CA PRO A 556 21.20 -26.63 -33.80
C PRO A 556 20.03 -27.63 -33.76
N GLU A 557 19.51 -27.93 -32.57
CA GLU A 557 18.33 -28.78 -32.39
C GLU A 557 17.04 -28.09 -32.86
N GLU A 558 16.87 -26.79 -32.60
CA GLU A 558 15.72 -26.02 -33.12
C GLU A 558 15.75 -25.98 -34.66
N GLU A 559 16.93 -25.80 -35.26
CA GLU A 559 17.11 -25.81 -36.72
C GLU A 559 16.81 -27.20 -37.31
N ALA A 560 17.38 -28.27 -36.74
CA ALA A 560 17.12 -29.64 -37.18
C ALA A 560 15.64 -30.05 -37.00
N ALA A 561 14.99 -29.59 -35.92
CA ALA A 561 13.57 -29.82 -35.68
C ALA A 561 12.68 -29.09 -36.70
N SER A 562 13.04 -27.87 -37.10
CA SER A 562 12.33 -27.14 -38.15
C SER A 562 12.43 -27.86 -39.48
N VAL A 563 13.65 -28.27 -39.86
CA VAL A 563 13.89 -29.03 -41.11
C VAL A 563 13.13 -30.36 -41.12
N SER A 564 13.13 -31.11 -40.02
CA SER A 564 12.45 -32.42 -39.95
C SER A 564 10.93 -32.34 -39.84
N SER A 565 10.38 -31.30 -39.20
CA SER A 565 8.94 -31.13 -39.01
C SER A 565 8.25 -30.33 -40.12
N GLY A 566 9.02 -29.63 -40.97
CA GLY A 566 8.49 -28.70 -41.98
C GLY A 566 7.79 -27.48 -41.40
N LYS A 567 7.94 -27.21 -40.10
CA LYS A 567 7.38 -26.04 -39.42
C LYS A 567 8.44 -24.94 -39.32
N ASP A 568 8.00 -23.69 -39.40
CA ASP A 568 8.88 -22.55 -39.19
C ASP A 568 9.56 -22.63 -37.82
N PRO A 569 10.87 -22.30 -37.74
CA PRO A 569 11.56 -22.26 -36.47
C PRO A 569 11.02 -21.12 -35.60
N ARG A 570 11.45 -21.10 -34.34
CA ARG A 570 11.12 -20.00 -33.43
C ARG A 570 11.56 -18.65 -34.05
N GLU A 571 10.67 -17.68 -34.04
CA GLU A 571 11.02 -16.30 -34.41
C GLU A 571 12.14 -15.77 -33.48
N ILE A 572 13.26 -15.35 -34.08
CA ILE A 572 14.34 -14.68 -33.34
C ILE A 572 13.90 -13.23 -33.10
N ARG A 573 13.94 -12.80 -31.84
CA ARG A 573 13.63 -11.42 -31.46
C ARG A 573 14.83 -10.78 -30.78
N PRO A 574 15.13 -9.51 -31.07
CA PRO A 574 16.26 -8.84 -30.46
C PRO A 574 16.01 -8.59 -28.97
N ALA A 575 17.02 -8.89 -28.16
CA ALA A 575 17.12 -8.46 -26.77
C ALA A 575 17.98 -7.19 -26.63
N LEU A 576 18.78 -6.87 -27.65
CA LEU A 576 19.42 -5.57 -27.85
C LEU A 576 19.08 -5.10 -29.27
N ALA A 577 18.50 -3.92 -29.40
CA ALA A 577 18.09 -3.37 -30.70
C ALA A 577 18.45 -1.89 -30.83
N ALA A 578 18.87 -1.46 -32.01
CA ALA A 578 18.98 -0.06 -32.41
C ALA A 578 18.01 0.21 -33.57
N THR A 579 17.06 1.11 -33.36
CA THR A 579 16.02 1.42 -34.34
C THR A 579 15.99 2.92 -34.64
N GLN A 580 15.96 3.29 -35.92
CA GLN A 580 15.79 4.68 -36.32
C GLN A 580 14.36 5.16 -36.05
N LEU A 581 14.18 6.36 -35.49
CA LEU A 581 12.86 6.96 -35.31
C LEU A 581 12.91 8.44 -35.70
N GLY A 582 12.26 8.79 -36.81
CA GLY A 582 12.44 10.11 -37.42
C GLY A 582 13.89 10.31 -37.80
N LYS A 583 14.52 11.38 -37.31
CA LYS A 583 15.94 11.68 -37.56
C LYS A 583 16.89 11.08 -36.51
N GLY A 584 16.36 10.54 -35.42
CA GLY A 584 17.14 10.03 -34.29
C GLY A 584 17.10 8.51 -34.17
N VAL A 585 17.57 8.02 -33.02
CA VAL A 585 17.79 6.59 -32.75
C VAL A 585 17.30 6.24 -31.35
N VAL A 586 16.67 5.07 -31.24
CA VAL A 586 16.38 4.43 -29.96
C VAL A 586 17.19 3.13 -29.87
N ILE A 587 18.06 3.04 -28.88
CA ILE A 587 18.75 1.80 -28.50
C ILE A 587 18.05 1.22 -27.28
N ARG A 588 17.56 -0.01 -27.39
CA ARG A 588 16.94 -0.73 -26.28
C ARG A 588 17.83 -1.88 -25.86
N VAL A 589 18.25 -1.87 -24.60
CA VAL A 589 19.05 -2.92 -23.97
C VAL A 589 18.13 -3.73 -23.06
N GLY A 590 17.36 -4.64 -23.65
CA GLY A 590 16.44 -5.57 -22.98
C GLY A 590 17.16 -6.72 -22.26
N LEU A 591 18.31 -6.42 -21.65
CA LEU A 591 19.19 -7.37 -20.97
C LEU A 591 19.36 -6.92 -19.51
N PRO A 592 18.49 -7.35 -18.57
CA PRO A 592 18.55 -6.92 -17.18
C PRO A 592 19.89 -7.22 -16.47
N GLU A 593 20.67 -8.17 -17.00
CA GLU A 593 21.99 -8.54 -16.48
C GLU A 593 23.14 -7.73 -17.10
N TRP A 594 22.87 -6.76 -17.98
CA TRP A 594 23.90 -6.00 -18.72
C TRP A 594 25.05 -5.50 -17.82
N THR A 595 24.68 -4.87 -16.72
CA THR A 595 25.61 -4.18 -15.83
C THR A 595 26.46 -5.13 -15.00
N SER A 596 25.99 -6.36 -14.76
CA SER A 596 26.80 -7.41 -14.13
C SER A 596 27.79 -8.05 -15.12
N LYS A 597 27.60 -7.84 -16.42
CA LYS A 597 28.46 -8.35 -17.50
C LYS A 597 29.44 -7.32 -18.05
N LEU A 598 29.49 -6.10 -17.51
CA LEU A 598 30.40 -5.03 -17.98
C LEU A 598 31.90 -5.35 -17.87
N ALA A 599 32.28 -6.38 -17.10
CA ALA A 599 33.66 -6.86 -17.03
C ALA A 599 34.08 -7.67 -18.27
N ASP A 600 33.11 -8.21 -19.02
CA ASP A 600 33.35 -8.90 -20.29
C ASP A 600 33.80 -7.89 -21.37
N SER A 601 34.79 -8.28 -22.18
CA SER A 601 35.38 -7.37 -23.18
C SER A 601 34.39 -6.95 -24.25
N ASN A 602 33.52 -7.87 -24.69
CA ASN A 602 32.55 -7.60 -25.74
C ASN A 602 31.42 -6.72 -25.21
N VAL A 603 30.88 -7.02 -24.02
CA VAL A 603 29.86 -6.18 -23.38
C VAL A 603 30.40 -4.78 -23.07
N SER A 604 31.64 -4.68 -22.61
CA SER A 604 32.35 -3.41 -22.41
C SER A 604 32.53 -2.63 -23.72
N GLN A 605 32.89 -3.31 -24.81
CA GLN A 605 33.04 -2.70 -26.13
C GLN A 605 31.68 -2.20 -26.65
N VAL A 606 30.62 -3.00 -26.59
CA VAL A 606 29.28 -2.58 -27.03
C VAL A 606 28.74 -1.44 -26.16
N THR A 607 29.01 -1.44 -24.86
CA THR A 607 28.65 -0.29 -24.00
C THR A 607 29.32 0.99 -24.47
N ARG A 608 30.59 0.92 -24.89
CA ARG A 608 31.31 2.06 -25.48
C ARG A 608 30.72 2.47 -26.84
N ASN A 609 30.34 1.51 -27.68
CA ASN A 609 29.68 1.78 -28.98
C ASN A 609 28.35 2.51 -28.77
N ILE A 610 27.53 2.07 -27.81
CA ILE A 610 26.27 2.75 -27.44
C ILE A 610 26.54 4.21 -27.08
N ILE A 611 27.58 4.49 -26.29
CA ILE A 611 27.94 5.86 -25.91
C ILE A 611 28.40 6.70 -27.11
N ASP A 612 29.13 6.13 -28.07
CA ASP A 612 29.52 6.85 -29.29
C ASP A 612 28.33 7.19 -30.16
N ILE A 613 27.42 6.23 -30.35
CA ILE A 613 26.18 6.42 -31.07
C ILE A 613 25.37 7.55 -30.41
N LEU A 614 25.23 7.53 -29.09
CA LEU A 614 24.56 8.62 -28.34
C LEU A 614 25.22 9.99 -28.56
N ARG A 615 26.53 10.03 -28.86
CA ARG A 615 27.26 11.26 -29.16
C ARG A 615 27.18 11.67 -30.63
N GLY A 616 26.58 10.85 -31.49
CA GLY A 616 26.58 11.04 -32.95
C GLY A 616 27.95 10.78 -33.58
N VAL A 617 28.77 9.94 -32.94
CA VAL A 617 30.10 9.57 -33.42
C VAL A 617 30.08 8.11 -33.85
N GLN A 618 30.80 7.79 -34.93
CA GLN A 618 30.93 6.41 -35.37
C GLN A 618 31.67 5.57 -34.32
N PRO A 619 31.12 4.40 -33.92
CA PRO A 619 31.79 3.45 -33.05
C PRO A 619 33.18 3.09 -33.55
N ARG A 620 34.09 2.82 -32.62
CA ARG A 620 35.46 2.39 -32.94
C ARG A 620 35.86 1.24 -32.03
N ILE A 621 36.62 0.31 -32.59
CA ILE A 621 37.27 -0.76 -31.83
C ILE A 621 38.20 -0.11 -30.80
N ARG A 622 37.95 -0.42 -29.53
CA ARG A 622 38.77 0.01 -28.40
C ARG A 622 39.21 -1.21 -27.58
N SER A 623 39.08 -2.41 -28.15
CA SER A 623 39.79 -3.59 -27.68
C SER A 623 41.24 -3.45 -28.13
N THR A 624 42.13 -3.11 -27.19
CA THR A 624 43.55 -3.55 -27.11
C THR A 624 44.33 -2.67 -26.11
N LYS A 625 44.30 -3.06 -24.84
CA LYS A 625 45.45 -3.61 -24.10
C LYS A 625 45.00 -4.04 -22.72
#